data_AF-A0AAW3WIF5-F1
#
_entry.id   AF-A0AAW3WIF5-F1
#
_cell.length_a   1.000
_cell.length_b   1.000
_cell.length_c   1.000
_cell.angle_alpha   90.00
_cell.angle_beta   90.00
_cell.angle_gamma   90.00
#
_symmetry.space_group_name_H-M   'P 1'
#
loop_
_entity.id
_entity.type
_entity.pdbx_description
1 polymer ?
#
loop_
_entity_poly.entity_id
_entity_poly.type
_entity_poly.pdbx_seq_one_letter_code
_entity_poly.pdbx_strand_id
1 'polypeptide(L)'
;VGYKNYPDNVIREFIKESAENGIDVFRIFDSLNWLKGIEVSLDEVLKCNKVAEVALCYTGDILDETRDKYSLKYYVDKAKEIEKMGAHILAIKDMSALLKPYAAKKLITALKDEISIPIHLHTHDTTGNGVATVLMAADAGVDIVDTTFNSMSGLTSQPALNSIVAALGNTDRDTGIDLSGIQKLSDYWDTVRPVYSQFESDLKSGSAEIYKFEIPGGQYSNLKPQVESFGLGHRFNDVKHMYKKVNDMLGDIIKVTPSSKMVGDMAIFMVKNDLTPENILEKAKNMAFPDSIVSYFKGMMGQPEGGFPKELQALVLKGEEPITVRPGELLPSEDFDKIGTYLKDKYKFTPCMKDIISYALYPDV
;
A
#
# COMPACT_ATOMS: atom_id res chain seq x y z
N VAL A 1 -6.45 -3.06 8.41
CA VAL A 1 -6.68 -1.65 8.82
C VAL A 1 -5.79 -1.18 9.97
N GLY A 2 -4.82 -1.97 10.46
CA GLY A 2 -3.85 -1.54 11.47
C GLY A 2 -2.43 -1.36 10.91
N TYR A 3 -1.46 -1.11 11.78
CA TYR A 3 -0.06 -0.80 11.42
C TYR A 3 0.98 -1.86 11.83
N LYS A 4 0.52 -2.98 12.38
CA LYS A 4 1.35 -4.13 12.78
C LYS A 4 0.67 -5.42 12.37
N ASN A 5 1.38 -6.54 12.44
CA ASN A 5 0.75 -7.85 12.34
C ASN A 5 -0.05 -8.15 13.62
N TYR A 6 -1.22 -8.74 13.44
CA TYR A 6 -2.15 -9.11 14.51
C TYR A 6 -2.27 -10.64 14.61
N PRO A 7 -2.69 -11.18 15.75
CA PRO A 7 -3.05 -12.59 15.88
C PRO A 7 -4.13 -13.00 14.87
N ASP A 8 -4.12 -14.26 14.45
CA ASP A 8 -5.03 -14.75 13.41
C ASP A 8 -6.50 -14.58 13.76
N ASN A 9 -6.88 -14.77 15.03
CA ASN A 9 -8.28 -14.62 15.45
C ASN A 9 -8.80 -13.19 15.32
N VAL A 10 -7.93 -12.18 15.49
CA VAL A 10 -8.28 -10.77 15.26
C VAL A 10 -8.53 -10.50 13.78
N ILE A 11 -7.67 -11.03 12.90
CA ILE A 11 -7.82 -10.88 11.45
C ILE A 11 -9.13 -11.52 10.99
N ARG A 12 -9.40 -12.75 11.44
CA ARG A 12 -10.59 -13.50 11.06
C ARG A 12 -11.88 -12.82 11.52
N GLU A 13 -11.95 -12.44 12.79
CA GLU A 13 -13.16 -11.80 13.30
C GLU A 13 -13.38 -10.42 12.66
N PHE A 14 -12.31 -9.67 12.36
CA PHE A 14 -12.43 -8.40 11.63
C PHE A 14 -13.05 -8.59 10.24
N ILE A 15 -12.61 -9.61 9.49
CA ILE A 15 -13.13 -9.90 8.15
C ILE A 15 -14.59 -10.33 8.24
N LYS A 16 -14.92 -11.22 9.17
CA LYS A 16 -16.29 -11.69 9.39
C LYS A 16 -17.24 -10.56 9.74
N GLU A 17 -16.90 -9.73 10.74
CA GLU A 17 -17.71 -8.56 11.11
C GLU A 17 -17.82 -7.57 9.95
N SER A 18 -16.76 -7.34 9.19
CA SER A 18 -16.81 -6.46 8.01
C SER A 18 -17.76 -7.01 6.94
N ALA A 19 -17.73 -8.32 6.70
CA ALA A 19 -18.58 -9.00 5.72
C ALA A 19 -20.07 -8.97 6.13
N GLU A 20 -20.36 -9.19 7.41
CA GLU A 20 -21.71 -9.12 7.99
C GLU A 20 -22.27 -7.70 7.98
N ASN A 21 -21.42 -6.68 8.06
CA ASN A 21 -21.81 -5.27 8.05
C ASN A 21 -21.72 -4.61 6.65
N GLY A 22 -21.63 -5.39 5.58
CA GLY A 22 -21.86 -4.91 4.21
C GLY A 22 -20.61 -4.70 3.33
N ILE A 23 -19.43 -5.17 3.74
CA ILE A 23 -18.29 -5.25 2.83
C ILE A 23 -18.44 -6.47 1.91
N ASP A 24 -18.49 -6.22 0.60
CA ASP A 24 -18.66 -7.28 -0.40
C ASP A 24 -17.37 -7.68 -1.12
N VAL A 25 -16.47 -6.72 -1.33
CA VAL A 25 -15.17 -6.91 -1.99
C VAL A 25 -14.05 -6.55 -1.03
N PHE A 26 -13.16 -7.51 -0.78
CA PHE A 26 -11.98 -7.33 0.05
C PHE A 26 -10.76 -7.29 -0.86
N ARG A 27 -10.17 -6.10 -1.04
CA ARG A 27 -8.83 -5.97 -1.64
C ARG A 27 -7.77 -6.28 -0.58
N ILE A 28 -7.16 -7.46 -0.67
CA ILE A 28 -6.15 -7.97 0.26
C ILE A 28 -4.77 -7.76 -0.35
N PHE A 29 -3.86 -7.14 0.38
CA PHE A 29 -2.46 -6.96 -0.04
C PHE A 29 -1.52 -7.20 1.12
N ASP A 30 -0.27 -7.57 0.82
CA ASP A 30 0.84 -7.60 1.77
C ASP A 30 1.87 -6.53 1.37
N SER A 31 2.46 -5.85 2.34
CA SER A 31 3.35 -4.71 2.07
C SER A 31 4.66 -5.06 1.38
N LEU A 32 4.99 -6.36 1.30
CA LEU A 32 6.18 -6.91 0.67
C LEU A 32 5.82 -7.90 -0.45
N ASN A 33 4.55 -7.94 -0.88
CA ASN A 33 3.99 -8.99 -1.76
C ASN A 33 4.28 -10.42 -1.27
N TRP A 34 4.41 -10.61 0.04
CA TRP A 34 4.67 -11.92 0.61
C TRP A 34 3.37 -12.69 0.75
N LEU A 35 3.11 -13.62 -0.18
CA LEU A 35 1.83 -14.32 -0.27
C LEU A 35 1.46 -15.13 0.98
N LYS A 36 2.44 -15.61 1.75
CA LYS A 36 2.18 -16.22 3.07
C LYS A 36 1.50 -15.25 4.04
N GLY A 37 1.82 -13.96 3.94
CA GLY A 37 1.25 -12.90 4.78
C GLY A 37 -0.25 -12.72 4.60
N ILE A 38 -0.82 -13.11 3.46
CA ILE A 38 -2.25 -12.92 3.15
C ILE A 38 -3.12 -14.16 3.34
N GLU A 39 -2.53 -15.34 3.60
CA GLU A 39 -3.24 -16.63 3.60
C GLU A 39 -4.47 -16.64 4.54
N VAL A 40 -4.30 -16.13 5.77
CA VAL A 40 -5.38 -16.07 6.76
C VAL A 40 -6.51 -15.16 6.30
N SER A 41 -6.17 -14.01 5.74
CA SER A 41 -7.14 -13.03 5.25
C SER A 41 -7.92 -13.58 4.05
N LEU A 42 -7.21 -14.18 3.09
CA LEU A 42 -7.82 -14.77 1.91
C LEU A 42 -8.77 -15.91 2.29
N ASP A 43 -8.30 -16.84 3.12
CA ASP A 43 -9.10 -17.97 3.60
C ASP A 43 -10.39 -17.51 4.30
N GLU A 44 -10.33 -16.48 5.16
CA GLU A 44 -11.53 -15.99 5.84
C GLU A 44 -12.50 -15.29 4.87
N VAL A 45 -12.01 -14.47 3.93
CA VAL A 45 -12.88 -13.81 2.94
C VAL A 45 -13.64 -14.85 2.10
N LEU A 46 -12.96 -15.93 1.69
CA LEU A 46 -13.57 -17.03 0.97
C LEU A 46 -14.63 -17.76 1.83
N LYS A 47 -14.35 -18.02 3.11
CA LYS A 47 -15.31 -18.62 4.05
C LYS A 47 -16.55 -17.76 4.27
N CYS A 48 -16.38 -16.44 4.30
CA CYS A 48 -17.50 -15.49 4.38
C CYS A 48 -18.30 -15.37 3.07
N ASN A 49 -17.93 -16.11 2.02
CA ASN A 49 -18.56 -16.07 0.70
C ASN A 49 -18.58 -14.64 0.11
N LYS A 50 -17.47 -13.92 0.27
CA LYS A 50 -17.25 -12.56 -0.25
C LYS A 50 -16.21 -12.56 -1.37
N VAL A 51 -16.11 -11.47 -2.12
CA VAL A 51 -15.16 -11.35 -3.23
C VAL A 51 -13.77 -11.06 -2.69
N ALA A 52 -12.91 -12.07 -2.68
CA ALA A 52 -11.47 -11.91 -2.52
C ALA A 52 -10.79 -11.32 -3.78
N GLU A 53 -10.35 -10.07 -3.69
CA GLU A 53 -9.47 -9.43 -4.65
C GLU A 53 -8.05 -9.38 -4.06
N VAL A 54 -7.10 -10.16 -4.59
CA VAL A 54 -5.73 -10.17 -4.07
C VAL A 54 -4.86 -9.25 -4.89
N ALA A 55 -4.17 -8.32 -4.24
CA ALA A 55 -3.41 -7.29 -4.90
C ALA A 55 -1.90 -7.55 -4.88
N LEU A 56 -1.27 -7.40 -6.05
CA LEU A 56 0.17 -7.24 -6.21
C LEU A 56 0.53 -5.76 -6.21
N CYS A 57 1.30 -5.34 -5.23
CA CYS A 57 1.87 -4.00 -5.19
C CYS A 57 2.92 -3.84 -6.29
N TYR A 58 2.76 -2.83 -7.14
CA TYR A 58 3.68 -2.52 -8.22
C TYR A 58 4.80 -1.59 -7.74
N THR A 59 6.04 -1.94 -8.03
CA THR A 59 7.22 -1.12 -7.81
C THR A 59 8.24 -1.30 -8.93
N GLY A 60 9.18 -0.37 -9.05
CA GLY A 60 10.16 -0.37 -10.13
C GLY A 60 9.56 -0.09 -11.51
N ASP A 61 10.22 -0.62 -12.54
CA ASP A 61 9.84 -0.44 -13.93
C ASP A 61 10.15 -1.72 -14.71
N ILE A 62 9.10 -2.45 -15.13
CA ILE A 62 9.27 -3.70 -15.88
C ILE A 62 9.88 -3.52 -17.28
N LEU A 63 10.05 -2.28 -17.73
CA LEU A 63 10.73 -1.93 -18.97
C LEU A 63 12.21 -1.58 -18.74
N ASP A 64 12.66 -1.42 -17.50
CA ASP A 64 14.05 -1.19 -17.15
C ASP A 64 14.77 -2.53 -16.90
N GLU A 65 15.48 -3.01 -17.91
CA GLU A 65 16.24 -4.26 -17.83
C GLU A 65 17.46 -4.18 -16.89
N THR A 66 17.85 -2.98 -16.42
CA THR A 66 18.94 -2.81 -15.45
C THR A 66 18.49 -2.99 -14.00
N ARG A 67 17.17 -3.07 -13.75
CA ARG A 67 16.55 -3.28 -12.43
C ARG A 67 15.55 -4.45 -12.51
N ASP A 68 16.07 -5.66 -12.64
CA ASP A 68 15.32 -6.86 -12.98
C ASP A 68 14.69 -7.61 -11.78
N LYS A 69 14.93 -7.15 -10.55
CA LYS A 69 14.35 -7.75 -9.32
C LYS A 69 12.81 -7.83 -9.38
N TYR A 70 12.16 -6.77 -9.84
CA TYR A 70 10.70 -6.70 -10.05
C TYR A 70 10.37 -6.67 -11.54
N SER A 71 10.87 -7.68 -12.26
CA SER A 71 10.65 -7.84 -13.71
C SER A 71 9.21 -8.20 -14.06
N LEU A 72 8.87 -8.19 -15.35
CA LEU A 72 7.59 -8.72 -15.84
C LEU A 72 7.35 -10.16 -15.37
N LYS A 73 8.40 -11.00 -15.36
CA LYS A 73 8.31 -12.40 -14.92
C LYS A 73 7.88 -12.49 -13.46
N TYR A 74 8.42 -11.64 -12.58
CA TYR A 74 8.04 -11.58 -11.17
C TYR A 74 6.52 -11.38 -11.01
N TYR A 75 5.93 -10.42 -11.73
CA TYR A 75 4.49 -10.15 -11.65
C TYR A 75 3.64 -11.30 -12.21
N VAL A 76 4.04 -11.90 -13.34
CA VAL A 76 3.32 -13.03 -13.95
C VAL A 76 3.38 -14.28 -13.05
N ASP A 77 4.54 -14.62 -12.50
CA ASP A 77 4.68 -15.78 -11.60
C ASP A 77 3.81 -15.60 -10.35
N LYS A 78 3.86 -14.42 -9.73
CA LYS A 78 3.05 -14.11 -8.55
C LYS A 78 1.56 -14.10 -8.84
N ALA A 79 1.14 -13.62 -10.01
CA ALA A 79 -0.25 -13.65 -10.44
C ALA A 79 -0.80 -15.09 -10.56
N LYS A 80 0.00 -16.01 -11.11
CA LYS A 80 -0.36 -17.45 -11.18
C LYS A 80 -0.46 -18.08 -9.79
N GLU A 81 0.45 -17.73 -8.87
CA GLU A 81 0.36 -18.18 -7.49
C GLU A 81 -0.93 -17.68 -6.82
N ILE A 82 -1.27 -16.40 -7.00
CA ILE A 82 -2.49 -15.78 -6.47
C ILE A 82 -3.76 -16.45 -7.00
N GLU A 83 -3.83 -16.71 -8.30
CA GLU A 83 -4.97 -17.42 -8.92
C GLU A 83 -5.11 -18.83 -8.30
N LYS A 84 -4.00 -19.56 -8.15
CA LYS A 84 -4.00 -20.89 -7.53
C LYS A 84 -4.44 -20.87 -6.06
N MET A 85 -4.22 -19.77 -5.34
CA MET A 85 -4.71 -19.59 -3.97
C MET A 85 -6.24 -19.40 -3.88
N GLY A 86 -6.93 -19.23 -5.02
CA GLY A 86 -8.39 -19.09 -5.07
C GLY A 86 -8.87 -17.64 -5.02
N ALA A 87 -8.02 -16.66 -5.33
CA ALA A 87 -8.47 -15.28 -5.51
C ALA A 87 -9.49 -15.19 -6.64
N HIS A 88 -10.54 -14.38 -6.47
CA HIS A 88 -11.55 -14.16 -7.51
C HIS A 88 -11.11 -13.09 -8.51
N ILE A 89 -10.30 -12.13 -8.07
CA ILE A 89 -9.80 -11.00 -8.87
C ILE A 89 -8.33 -10.77 -8.49
N LEU A 90 -7.48 -10.53 -9.50
CA LEU A 90 -6.13 -10.02 -9.30
C LEU A 90 -6.16 -8.50 -9.34
N ALA A 91 -5.66 -7.82 -8.30
CA ALA A 91 -5.39 -6.39 -8.38
C ALA A 91 -3.92 -6.12 -8.73
N ILE A 92 -3.67 -5.15 -9.60
CA ILE A 92 -2.36 -4.48 -9.70
C ILE A 92 -2.47 -3.18 -8.93
N LYS A 93 -1.81 -3.10 -7.78
CA LYS A 93 -1.82 -1.94 -6.89
C LYS A 93 -0.57 -1.09 -7.10
N ASP A 94 -0.64 -0.13 -7.98
CA ASP A 94 0.37 0.91 -8.17
C ASP A 94 0.16 2.08 -7.20
N MET A 95 0.61 1.89 -5.96
CA MET A 95 0.43 2.86 -4.85
C MET A 95 1.20 4.18 -5.02
N SER A 96 2.15 4.23 -5.95
CA SER A 96 3.08 5.35 -6.14
C SER A 96 2.99 5.96 -7.54
N ALA A 97 2.03 5.59 -8.39
CA ALA A 97 1.94 6.07 -9.78
C ALA A 97 3.21 5.77 -10.62
N LEU A 98 3.84 4.62 -10.40
CA LEU A 98 5.06 4.19 -11.07
C LEU A 98 4.79 3.47 -12.39
N LEU A 99 3.59 2.88 -12.56
CA LEU A 99 3.25 2.13 -13.75
C LEU A 99 3.04 3.10 -14.92
N LYS A 100 4.08 3.23 -15.75
CA LYS A 100 4.05 4.06 -16.97
C LYS A 100 3.07 3.49 -18.00
N PRO A 101 2.52 4.29 -18.93
CA PRO A 101 1.50 3.81 -19.86
C PRO A 101 1.93 2.61 -20.73
N TYR A 102 3.15 2.63 -21.26
CA TYR A 102 3.66 1.51 -22.06
C TYR A 102 3.98 0.26 -21.21
N ALA A 103 4.41 0.46 -19.96
CA ALA A 103 4.59 -0.63 -19.00
C ALA A 103 3.23 -1.25 -18.64
N ALA A 104 2.18 -0.43 -18.46
CA ALA A 104 0.82 -0.89 -18.21
C ALA A 104 0.31 -1.79 -19.34
N LYS A 105 0.46 -1.35 -20.59
CA LYS A 105 0.08 -2.19 -21.74
C LYS A 105 0.83 -3.52 -21.76
N LYS A 106 2.16 -3.50 -21.58
CA LYS A 106 2.97 -4.74 -21.56
C LYS A 106 2.57 -5.67 -20.40
N LEU A 107 2.38 -5.12 -19.21
CA LEU A 107 2.01 -5.87 -18.01
C LEU A 107 0.64 -6.51 -18.16
N ILE A 108 -0.38 -5.72 -18.52
CA ILE A 108 -1.76 -6.18 -18.62
C ILE A 108 -1.90 -7.23 -19.72
N THR A 109 -1.32 -7.02 -20.91
CA THR A 109 -1.33 -8.04 -21.98
C THR A 109 -0.74 -9.36 -21.48
N ALA A 110 0.45 -9.33 -20.89
CA ALA A 110 1.09 -10.54 -20.40
C ALA A 110 0.28 -11.23 -19.28
N LEU A 111 -0.37 -10.48 -18.39
CA LEU A 111 -1.22 -11.07 -17.36
C LEU A 111 -2.48 -11.70 -17.97
N LYS A 112 -3.16 -11.02 -18.91
CA LYS A 112 -4.35 -11.56 -19.58
C LYS A 112 -4.06 -12.84 -20.39
N ASP A 113 -2.83 -13.02 -20.85
CA ASP A 113 -2.39 -14.24 -21.55
C ASP A 113 -2.12 -15.42 -20.58
N GLU A 114 -1.90 -15.14 -19.29
CA GLU A 114 -1.28 -16.10 -18.35
C GLU A 114 -2.17 -16.50 -17.17
N ILE A 115 -3.23 -15.74 -16.87
CA ILE A 115 -4.24 -16.06 -15.84
C ILE A 115 -5.65 -15.89 -16.39
N SER A 116 -6.63 -16.55 -15.76
CA SER A 116 -8.04 -16.54 -16.16
C SER A 116 -8.92 -15.59 -15.35
N ILE A 117 -8.52 -15.25 -14.13
CA ILE A 117 -9.27 -14.34 -13.26
C ILE A 117 -9.21 -12.88 -13.76
N PRO A 118 -10.25 -12.06 -13.52
CA PRO A 118 -10.26 -10.64 -13.87
C PRO A 118 -9.10 -9.87 -13.24
N ILE A 119 -8.62 -8.85 -13.97
CA ILE A 119 -7.57 -7.94 -13.53
C ILE A 119 -8.16 -6.57 -13.19
N HIS A 120 -7.89 -6.10 -11.98
CA HIS A 120 -8.27 -4.79 -11.48
C HIS A 120 -7.02 -3.89 -11.32
N LEU A 121 -6.89 -2.85 -12.14
CA LEU A 121 -5.79 -1.89 -12.01
C LEU A 121 -6.16 -0.73 -11.09
N HIS A 122 -5.35 -0.56 -10.05
CA HIS A 122 -5.35 0.61 -9.18
C HIS A 122 -4.06 1.39 -9.39
N THR A 123 -4.16 2.68 -9.71
CA THR A 123 -3.02 3.60 -9.77
C THR A 123 -3.37 4.96 -9.17
N HIS A 124 -2.35 5.79 -8.98
CA HIS A 124 -2.46 7.18 -8.60
C HIS A 124 -2.09 8.07 -9.79
N ASP A 125 -2.44 9.35 -9.75
CA ASP A 125 -2.13 10.31 -10.81
C ASP A 125 -1.00 11.29 -10.43
N THR A 126 -0.14 10.88 -9.48
CA THR A 126 0.89 11.77 -8.92
C THR A 126 1.85 12.26 -9.99
N THR A 127 2.09 11.45 -11.02
CA THR A 127 2.97 11.77 -12.15
C THR A 127 2.28 12.57 -13.25
N GLY A 128 0.95 12.70 -13.21
CA GLY A 128 0.12 13.24 -14.31
C GLY A 128 -0.09 12.28 -15.48
N ASN A 129 0.41 11.03 -15.38
CA ASN A 129 0.29 10.02 -16.43
C ASN A 129 -0.82 9.00 -16.16
N GLY A 130 -1.55 9.11 -15.05
CA GLY A 130 -2.48 8.08 -14.60
C GLY A 130 -3.63 7.83 -15.58
N VAL A 131 -4.20 8.87 -16.19
CA VAL A 131 -5.21 8.72 -17.26
C VAL A 131 -4.65 7.95 -18.45
N ALA A 132 -3.44 8.30 -18.92
CA ALA A 132 -2.79 7.61 -20.03
C ALA A 132 -2.48 6.15 -19.69
N THR A 133 -2.04 5.87 -18.45
CA THR A 133 -1.82 4.52 -17.94
C THR A 133 -3.09 3.69 -17.95
N VAL A 134 -4.21 4.25 -17.47
CA VAL A 134 -5.52 3.57 -17.48
C VAL A 134 -5.99 3.31 -18.91
N LEU A 135 -5.89 4.27 -19.83
CA LEU A 135 -6.30 4.07 -21.22
C LEU A 135 -5.47 2.98 -21.92
N MET A 136 -4.15 2.94 -21.68
CA MET A 136 -3.28 1.89 -22.22
C MET A 136 -3.56 0.52 -21.61
N ALA A 137 -3.93 0.45 -20.32
CA ALA A 137 -4.39 -0.77 -19.68
C ALA A 137 -5.76 -1.22 -20.24
N ALA A 138 -6.67 -0.28 -20.52
CA ALA A 138 -7.97 -0.55 -21.12
C ALA A 138 -7.83 -1.12 -22.54
N ASP A 139 -6.93 -0.55 -23.35
CA ASP A 139 -6.57 -1.06 -24.68
C ASP A 139 -5.94 -2.47 -24.62
N ALA A 140 -5.19 -2.75 -23.54
CA ALA A 140 -4.61 -4.07 -23.28
C ALA A 140 -5.59 -5.09 -22.70
N GLY A 141 -6.85 -4.72 -22.44
CA GLY A 141 -7.89 -5.63 -21.97
C GLY A 141 -8.02 -5.79 -20.46
N VAL A 142 -7.56 -4.81 -19.66
CA VAL A 142 -7.83 -4.81 -18.19
C VAL A 142 -9.34 -4.84 -17.93
N ASP A 143 -9.78 -5.54 -16.90
CA ASP A 143 -11.22 -5.76 -16.65
C ASP A 143 -11.84 -4.63 -15.82
N ILE A 144 -11.10 -4.11 -14.83
CA ILE A 144 -11.57 -3.09 -13.88
C ILE A 144 -10.47 -2.05 -13.64
N VAL A 145 -10.84 -0.78 -13.47
CA VAL A 145 -9.91 0.31 -13.12
C VAL A 145 -10.47 1.20 -12.02
N ASP A 146 -9.62 1.57 -11.06
CA ASP A 146 -9.98 2.57 -10.05
C ASP A 146 -9.79 3.99 -10.60
N THR A 147 -10.78 4.85 -10.37
CA THR A 147 -10.78 6.26 -10.76
C THR A 147 -11.48 7.10 -9.70
N THR A 148 -11.46 8.43 -9.83
CA THR A 148 -12.16 9.34 -8.90
C THR A 148 -12.84 10.48 -9.67
N PHE A 149 -13.98 10.98 -9.17
CA PHE A 149 -14.67 12.14 -9.76
C PHE A 149 -13.71 13.32 -9.94
N ASN A 150 -13.84 14.06 -11.04
CA ASN A 150 -12.88 15.09 -11.45
C ASN A 150 -12.48 16.04 -10.30
N SER A 151 -13.44 16.53 -9.53
CA SER A 151 -13.22 17.48 -8.41
C SER A 151 -12.37 16.94 -7.25
N MET A 152 -12.19 15.62 -7.15
CA MET A 152 -11.39 14.94 -6.12
C MET A 152 -10.24 14.11 -6.72
N SER A 153 -10.02 14.20 -8.03
CA SER A 153 -9.02 13.43 -8.79
C SER A 153 -7.71 14.20 -9.01
N GLY A 154 -6.72 13.51 -9.58
CA GLY A 154 -5.43 14.11 -9.94
C GLY A 154 -4.49 14.27 -8.74
N LEU A 155 -3.28 14.79 -9.02
CA LEU A 155 -2.23 14.89 -8.00
C LEU A 155 -2.02 13.54 -7.31
N THR A 156 -1.96 13.47 -5.99
CA THR A 156 -1.79 12.21 -5.26
C THR A 156 -3.04 11.33 -5.19
N SER A 157 -4.17 11.75 -5.78
CA SER A 157 -5.40 10.95 -5.90
C SER A 157 -5.36 10.00 -7.10
N GLN A 158 -6.46 9.35 -7.42
CA GLN A 158 -6.63 8.53 -8.62
C GLN A 158 -6.83 9.39 -9.90
N PRO A 159 -6.67 8.78 -11.08
CA PRO A 159 -7.04 9.40 -12.36
C PRO A 159 -8.52 9.80 -12.43
N ALA A 160 -8.79 10.84 -13.22
CA ALA A 160 -10.08 11.48 -13.36
C ALA A 160 -11.13 10.59 -14.08
N LEU A 161 -12.16 10.15 -13.36
CA LEU A 161 -13.25 9.29 -13.85
C LEU A 161 -13.95 9.92 -15.07
N ASN A 162 -14.42 11.18 -14.96
CA ASN A 162 -15.19 11.80 -16.04
C ASN A 162 -14.35 11.92 -17.31
N SER A 163 -13.07 12.23 -17.18
CA SER A 163 -12.13 12.30 -18.31
C SER A 163 -11.94 10.94 -18.97
N ILE A 164 -11.80 9.86 -18.20
CA ILE A 164 -11.65 8.49 -18.73
C ILE A 164 -12.93 8.02 -19.42
N VAL A 165 -14.10 8.21 -18.79
CA VAL A 165 -15.39 7.86 -19.41
C VAL A 165 -15.59 8.62 -20.72
N ALA A 166 -15.31 9.93 -20.75
CA ALA A 166 -15.42 10.73 -21.96
C ALA A 166 -14.45 10.28 -23.06
N ALA A 167 -13.21 9.93 -22.69
CA ALA A 167 -12.18 9.50 -23.64
C ALA A 167 -12.47 8.12 -24.26
N LEU A 168 -13.15 7.23 -23.53
CA LEU A 168 -13.54 5.90 -24.02
C LEU A 168 -14.86 5.91 -24.81
N GLY A 169 -15.60 7.02 -24.80
CA GLY A 169 -16.87 7.14 -25.51
C GLY A 169 -16.71 6.92 -27.02
N ASN A 170 -17.59 6.10 -27.60
CA ASN A 170 -17.54 5.69 -29.02
C ASN A 170 -16.32 4.83 -29.40
N THR A 171 -15.75 4.10 -28.45
CA THR A 171 -14.72 3.08 -28.71
C THR A 171 -15.28 1.69 -28.37
N ASP A 172 -14.56 0.62 -28.73
CA ASP A 172 -14.91 -0.75 -28.33
C ASP A 172 -14.79 -0.99 -26.81
N ARG A 173 -14.29 0.01 -26.07
CA ARG A 173 -14.09 0.01 -24.62
C ARG A 173 -14.94 1.08 -23.94
N ASP A 174 -16.00 1.56 -24.59
CA ASP A 174 -16.98 2.46 -24.00
C ASP A 174 -17.53 1.87 -22.68
N THR A 175 -17.54 2.67 -21.61
CA THR A 175 -17.95 2.22 -20.28
C THR A 175 -19.47 2.17 -20.12
N GLY A 176 -20.23 2.86 -20.97
CA GLY A 176 -21.68 3.01 -20.86
C GLY A 176 -22.14 3.83 -19.65
N ILE A 177 -21.22 4.47 -18.91
CA ILE A 177 -21.53 5.31 -17.75
C ILE A 177 -22.12 6.64 -18.23
N ASP A 178 -23.24 7.07 -17.64
CA ASP A 178 -23.85 8.37 -17.92
C ASP A 178 -22.91 9.52 -17.49
N LEU A 179 -22.23 10.11 -18.48
CA LEU A 179 -21.30 11.22 -18.30
C LEU A 179 -21.96 12.44 -17.62
N SER A 180 -23.24 12.70 -17.92
CA SER A 180 -23.98 13.82 -17.32
C SER A 180 -24.32 13.55 -15.85
N GLY A 181 -24.63 12.29 -15.52
CA GLY A 181 -24.88 11.83 -14.16
C GLY A 181 -23.65 11.95 -13.27
N ILE A 182 -22.49 11.45 -13.73
CA ILE A 182 -21.23 11.57 -12.96
C ILE A 182 -20.72 13.01 -12.88
N GLN A 183 -21.07 13.89 -13.83
CA GLN A 183 -20.77 15.32 -13.71
C GLN A 183 -21.49 15.95 -12.51
N LYS A 184 -22.77 15.66 -12.30
CA LYS A 184 -23.52 16.17 -11.13
C LYS A 184 -22.90 15.73 -9.80
N LEU A 185 -22.38 14.50 -9.73
CA LEU A 185 -21.67 13.99 -8.56
C LEU A 185 -20.32 14.71 -8.37
N SER A 186 -19.60 14.98 -9.46
CA SER A 186 -18.39 15.80 -9.40
C SER A 186 -18.66 17.22 -8.90
N ASP A 187 -19.74 17.86 -9.35
CA ASP A 187 -20.13 19.22 -8.93
C ASP A 187 -20.49 19.28 -7.44
N TYR A 188 -21.14 18.23 -6.92
CA TYR A 188 -21.38 18.09 -5.48
C TYR A 188 -20.06 18.07 -4.70
N TRP A 189 -19.11 17.24 -5.12
CA TRP A 189 -17.81 17.16 -4.46
C TRP A 189 -16.98 18.44 -4.60
N ASP A 190 -17.11 19.16 -5.71
CA ASP A 190 -16.50 20.48 -5.89
C ASP A 190 -17.03 21.49 -4.88
N THR A 191 -18.32 21.40 -4.54
CA THR A 191 -18.96 22.23 -3.50
C THR A 191 -18.51 21.82 -2.09
N VAL A 192 -18.30 20.53 -1.84
CA VAL A 192 -17.91 20.00 -0.52
C VAL A 192 -16.43 20.24 -0.21
N ARG A 193 -15.53 20.06 -1.19
CA ARG A 193 -14.07 20.13 -1.01
C ARG A 193 -13.59 21.40 -0.29
N PRO A 194 -14.08 22.63 -0.58
CA PRO A 194 -13.69 23.84 0.15
C PRO A 194 -13.91 23.80 1.66
N VAL A 195 -14.87 23.02 2.16
CA VAL A 195 -15.09 22.81 3.62
C VAL A 195 -13.84 22.22 4.28
N TYR A 196 -13.06 21.44 3.52
CA TYR A 196 -11.83 20.78 3.97
C TYR A 196 -10.56 21.54 3.59
N SER A 197 -10.66 22.81 3.19
CA SER A 197 -9.52 23.65 2.75
C SER A 197 -8.31 23.67 3.69
N GLN A 198 -8.51 23.52 5.00
CA GLN A 198 -7.42 23.46 5.98
C GLN A 198 -6.54 22.20 5.87
N PHE A 199 -7.03 21.16 5.18
CA PHE A 199 -6.34 19.90 4.95
C PHE A 199 -5.82 19.75 3.51
N GLU A 200 -6.00 20.76 2.66
CA GLU A 200 -5.42 20.76 1.32
C GLU A 200 -3.91 20.78 1.37
N SER A 201 -3.28 19.97 0.52
CA SER A 201 -1.83 20.01 0.36
C SER A 201 -1.40 21.25 -0.45
N ASP A 202 -0.13 21.63 -0.34
CA ASP A 202 0.45 22.70 -1.16
C ASP A 202 0.66 22.28 -2.63
N LEU A 203 0.37 21.03 -3.01
CA LEU A 203 0.59 20.53 -4.37
C LEU A 203 -0.31 21.24 -5.38
N LYS A 204 0.29 21.74 -6.46
CA LYS A 204 -0.40 22.45 -7.54
C LYS A 204 -0.44 21.69 -8.87
N SER A 205 0.43 20.69 -9.03
CA SER A 205 0.54 19.89 -10.25
C SER A 205 1.18 18.53 -9.93
N GLY A 206 1.11 17.60 -10.89
CA GLY A 206 1.81 16.32 -10.81
C GLY A 206 3.34 16.50 -10.80
N SER A 207 4.06 15.48 -10.33
CA SER A 207 5.51 15.45 -10.26
C SER A 207 6.07 14.13 -10.76
N ALA A 208 6.91 14.21 -11.80
CA ALA A 208 7.65 13.06 -12.31
C ALA A 208 8.81 12.63 -11.39
N GLU A 209 9.17 13.40 -10.36
CA GLU A 209 10.18 13.01 -9.36
C GLU A 209 9.80 11.72 -8.63
N ILE A 210 8.51 11.36 -8.63
CA ILE A 210 8.03 10.14 -8.00
C ILE A 210 8.64 8.89 -8.65
N TYR A 211 8.97 8.90 -9.95
CA TYR A 211 9.70 7.79 -10.58
C TYR A 211 11.09 7.56 -9.96
N LYS A 212 11.68 8.60 -9.35
CA LYS A 212 12.96 8.51 -8.65
C LYS A 212 12.80 8.07 -7.20
N PHE A 213 11.88 8.70 -6.46
CA PHE A 213 11.78 8.52 -5.01
C PHE A 213 10.82 7.40 -4.60
N GLU A 214 9.86 7.05 -5.45
CA GLU A 214 8.89 5.98 -5.25
C GLU A 214 8.06 6.09 -3.95
N ILE A 215 7.90 7.32 -3.45
CA ILE A 215 7.12 7.61 -2.24
C ILE A 215 5.62 7.50 -2.61
N PRO A 216 4.83 6.65 -1.93
CA PRO A 216 3.40 6.52 -2.20
C PRO A 216 2.64 7.83 -2.02
N GLY A 217 1.55 8.03 -2.77
CA GLY A 217 0.78 9.29 -2.75
C GLY A 217 0.37 9.73 -1.34
N GLY A 218 -0.24 8.82 -0.57
CA GLY A 218 -0.63 9.09 0.82
C GLY A 218 0.56 9.34 1.76
N GLN A 219 1.70 8.70 1.51
CA GLN A 219 2.92 8.99 2.27
C GLN A 219 3.53 10.33 1.87
N TYR A 220 3.45 10.74 0.61
CA TYR A 220 4.02 11.99 0.12
C TYR A 220 3.39 13.19 0.82
N SER A 221 2.05 13.22 0.90
CA SER A 221 1.32 14.27 1.62
C SER A 221 1.60 14.30 3.12
N ASN A 222 1.88 13.14 3.73
CA ASN A 222 2.15 13.03 5.17
C ASN A 222 3.63 13.20 5.54
N LEU A 223 4.56 12.94 4.61
CA LEU A 223 5.99 12.94 4.88
C LEU A 223 6.49 14.35 5.19
N LYS A 224 6.00 15.38 4.49
CA LYS A 224 6.42 16.78 4.77
C LYS A 224 6.04 17.21 6.19
N PRO A 225 4.77 17.11 6.63
CA PRO A 225 4.40 17.36 8.03
C PRO A 225 5.20 16.51 9.04
N GLN A 226 5.47 15.24 8.72
CA GLN A 226 6.27 14.37 9.56
C GLN A 226 7.71 14.89 9.70
N VAL A 227 8.37 15.26 8.61
CA VAL A 227 9.73 15.82 8.62
C VAL A 227 9.78 17.15 9.38
N GLU A 228 8.76 17.99 9.21
CA GLU A 228 8.62 19.26 9.93
C GLU A 228 8.47 19.06 11.44
N SER A 229 7.72 18.04 11.89
CA SER A 229 7.57 17.75 13.32
C SER A 229 8.87 17.29 13.99
N PHE A 230 9.82 16.76 13.23
CA PHE A 230 11.19 16.47 13.68
C PHE A 230 12.13 17.68 13.61
N GLY A 231 11.65 18.87 13.24
CA GLY A 231 12.46 20.08 13.09
C GLY A 231 13.30 20.12 11.81
N LEU A 232 13.04 19.20 10.87
CA LEU A 232 13.84 19.00 9.65
C LEU A 232 13.17 19.55 8.38
N GLY A 233 12.15 20.41 8.51
CA GLY A 233 11.40 20.95 7.35
C GLY A 233 12.31 21.57 6.28
N HIS A 234 13.34 22.32 6.71
CA HIS A 234 14.34 22.91 5.82
C HIS A 234 15.24 21.88 5.08
N ARG A 235 15.27 20.64 5.55
CA ARG A 235 16.00 19.49 4.97
C ARG A 235 15.07 18.48 4.28
N PHE A 236 13.84 18.86 3.94
CA PHE A 236 12.88 17.94 3.30
C PHE A 236 13.44 17.29 2.02
N ASN A 237 14.17 18.06 1.20
CA ASN A 237 14.81 17.51 0.01
C ASN A 237 15.90 16.48 0.34
N ASP A 238 16.67 16.66 1.43
CA ASP A 238 17.64 15.66 1.89
C ASP A 238 16.91 14.37 2.29
N VAL A 239 15.76 14.49 2.96
CA VAL A 239 14.94 13.33 3.34
C VAL A 239 14.41 12.58 2.12
N LYS A 240 13.94 13.27 1.07
CA LYS A 240 13.53 12.60 -0.19
C LYS A 240 14.69 11.82 -0.81
N HIS A 241 15.88 12.42 -0.88
CA HIS A 241 17.06 11.73 -1.41
C HIS A 241 17.49 10.56 -0.53
N MET A 242 17.42 10.72 0.78
CA MET A 242 17.72 9.65 1.71
C MET A 242 16.69 8.52 1.62
N TYR A 243 15.41 8.81 1.36
CA TYR A 243 14.37 7.80 1.15
C TYR A 243 14.73 6.82 0.03
N LYS A 244 15.22 7.34 -1.11
CA LYS A 244 15.74 6.51 -2.21
C LYS A 244 16.99 5.72 -1.78
N LYS A 245 17.96 6.37 -1.13
CA LYS A 245 19.17 5.67 -0.65
C LYS A 245 18.85 4.56 0.35
N VAL A 246 17.89 4.77 1.23
CA VAL A 246 17.40 3.77 2.18
C VAL A 246 16.78 2.60 1.42
N ASN A 247 15.91 2.85 0.44
CA ASN A 247 15.34 1.78 -0.38
C ASN A 247 16.44 0.89 -1.00
N ASP A 248 17.47 1.53 -1.58
CA ASP A 248 18.57 0.80 -2.23
C ASP A 248 19.40 0.01 -1.21
N MET A 249 19.70 0.64 -0.07
CA MET A 249 20.40 0.01 1.06
C MET A 249 19.62 -1.18 1.66
N LEU A 250 18.28 -1.13 1.62
CA LEU A 250 17.40 -2.22 2.06
C LEU A 250 17.29 -3.36 1.04
N GLY A 251 17.96 -3.25 -0.12
CA GLY A 251 17.93 -4.25 -1.17
C GLY A 251 16.78 -4.08 -2.16
N ASP A 252 16.26 -2.85 -2.31
CA ASP A 252 15.16 -2.49 -3.19
C ASP A 252 13.82 -3.20 -2.85
N ILE A 253 12.98 -2.53 -2.07
CA ILE A 253 11.77 -3.12 -1.50
C ILE A 253 10.49 -2.48 -2.05
N ILE A 254 9.39 -3.23 -1.95
CA ILE A 254 8.05 -2.69 -2.12
C ILE A 254 7.76 -1.74 -0.95
N LYS A 255 7.24 -0.55 -1.28
CA LYS A 255 7.02 0.55 -0.34
C LYS A 255 5.54 0.91 -0.32
N VAL A 256 4.79 0.30 0.59
CA VAL A 256 3.38 0.60 0.86
C VAL A 256 3.15 0.40 2.35
N THR A 257 2.11 0.98 2.95
CA THR A 257 1.91 0.86 4.40
C THR A 257 1.91 -0.62 4.85
N PRO A 258 2.69 -1.00 5.89
CA PRO A 258 3.56 -0.15 6.72
C PRO A 258 5.03 -0.02 6.26
N SER A 259 5.50 -0.75 5.25
CA SER A 259 6.90 -0.71 4.78
C SER A 259 7.33 0.69 4.31
N SER A 260 6.45 1.44 3.64
CA SER A 260 6.74 2.82 3.20
C SER A 260 6.99 3.79 4.37
N LYS A 261 6.28 3.60 5.49
CA LYS A 261 6.48 4.36 6.73
C LYS A 261 7.84 4.01 7.33
N MET A 262 8.20 2.73 7.40
CA MET A 262 9.51 2.29 7.90
C MET A 262 10.66 2.92 7.10
N VAL A 263 10.57 2.95 5.77
CA VAL A 263 11.57 3.64 4.92
C VAL A 263 11.62 5.14 5.23
N GLY A 264 10.47 5.78 5.46
CA GLY A 264 10.37 7.18 5.86
C GLY A 264 11.04 7.46 7.21
N ASP A 265 10.74 6.65 8.22
CA ASP A 265 11.32 6.76 9.56
C ASP A 265 12.84 6.57 9.51
N MET A 266 13.33 5.61 8.71
CA MET A 266 14.75 5.40 8.51
C MET A 266 15.43 6.56 7.79
N ALA A 267 14.79 7.13 6.76
CA ALA A 267 15.32 8.28 6.05
C ALA A 267 15.44 9.51 6.97
N ILE A 268 14.41 9.79 7.77
CA ILE A 268 14.42 10.86 8.76
C ILE A 268 15.51 10.62 9.81
N PHE A 269 15.59 9.40 10.34
CA PHE A 269 16.61 9.01 11.33
C PHE A 269 18.02 9.21 10.78
N MET A 270 18.29 8.81 9.54
CA MET A 270 19.61 8.96 8.93
C MET A 270 19.96 10.43 8.70
N VAL A 271 19.03 11.23 8.16
CA VAL A 271 19.26 12.67 7.94
C VAL A 271 19.49 13.40 9.26
N LYS A 272 18.70 13.09 10.30
CA LYS A 272 18.81 13.72 11.62
C LYS A 272 20.18 13.51 12.27
N ASN A 273 20.79 12.36 12.02
CA ASN A 273 22.03 11.93 12.66
C ASN A 273 23.24 11.95 11.72
N ASP A 274 23.10 12.60 10.56
CA ASP A 274 24.12 12.70 9.50
C ASP A 274 24.75 11.34 9.13
N LEU A 275 23.89 10.33 9.08
CA LEU A 275 24.23 8.97 8.66
C LEU A 275 24.09 8.84 7.14
N THR A 276 24.95 8.01 6.56
CA THR A 276 24.93 7.64 5.15
C THR A 276 25.00 6.12 5.02
N PRO A 277 24.59 5.52 3.89
CA PRO A 277 24.73 4.08 3.68
C PRO A 277 26.16 3.58 3.91
N GLU A 278 27.16 4.40 3.61
CA GLU A 278 28.57 4.06 3.73
C GLU A 278 29.08 4.09 5.18
N ASN A 279 28.46 4.88 6.06
CA ASN A 279 28.95 5.10 7.44
C ASN A 279 28.04 4.49 8.52
N ILE A 280 26.83 4.07 8.17
CA ILE A 280 25.81 3.62 9.15
C ILE A 280 26.29 2.44 10.00
N LEU A 281 26.97 1.47 9.38
CA LEU A 281 27.50 0.30 10.06
C LEU A 281 28.52 0.65 11.15
N GLU A 282 29.20 1.79 11.04
CA GLU A 282 30.18 2.25 12.00
C GLU A 282 29.58 3.21 13.02
N LYS A 283 28.91 4.26 12.53
CA LYS A 283 28.42 5.36 13.37
C LYS A 283 27.17 5.01 14.16
N ALA A 284 26.34 4.08 13.68
CA ALA A 284 25.08 3.74 14.32
C ALA A 284 25.14 2.54 15.28
N LYS A 285 26.32 1.94 15.50
CA LYS A 285 26.50 0.74 16.37
C LYS A 285 25.82 0.85 17.73
N ASN A 286 25.92 2.02 18.36
CA ASN A 286 25.40 2.26 19.71
C ASN A 286 24.07 3.02 19.71
N MET A 287 23.49 3.32 18.54
CA MET A 287 22.28 4.12 18.43
C MET A 287 21.02 3.26 18.59
N ALA A 288 19.95 3.82 19.14
CA ALA A 288 18.64 3.19 19.14
C ALA A 288 17.93 3.50 17.81
N PHE A 289 17.53 2.45 17.08
CA PHE A 289 16.76 2.59 15.85
C PHE A 289 15.27 2.74 16.17
N PRO A 290 14.51 3.53 15.38
CA PRO A 290 13.06 3.56 15.45
C PRO A 290 12.40 2.17 15.43
N ASP A 291 11.32 1.99 16.22
CA ASP A 291 10.63 0.70 16.38
C ASP A 291 10.14 0.10 15.05
N SER A 292 9.76 0.93 14.08
CA SER A 292 9.34 0.48 12.75
C SER A 292 10.48 -0.22 11.99
N ILE A 293 11.72 0.27 12.14
CA ILE A 293 12.92 -0.31 11.54
C ILE A 293 13.28 -1.62 12.22
N VAL A 294 13.26 -1.63 13.56
CA VAL A 294 13.49 -2.85 14.35
C VAL A 294 12.46 -3.93 13.99
N SER A 295 11.17 -3.56 13.94
CA SER A 295 10.09 -4.48 13.57
C SER A 295 10.25 -5.05 12.17
N TYR A 296 10.66 -4.23 11.19
CA TYR A 296 10.95 -4.70 9.84
C TYR A 296 12.08 -5.73 9.83
N PHE A 297 13.24 -5.38 10.40
CA PHE A 297 14.40 -6.28 10.41
C PHE A 297 14.20 -7.53 11.27
N LYS A 298 13.35 -7.46 12.30
CA LYS A 298 12.94 -8.64 13.08
C LYS A 298 12.09 -9.61 12.26
N GLY A 299 11.53 -9.19 11.12
CA GLY A 299 10.62 -9.99 10.30
C GLY A 299 9.15 -9.83 10.69
N MET A 300 8.82 -8.90 11.60
CA MET A 300 7.44 -8.64 12.04
C MET A 300 6.57 -7.96 10.98
N MET A 301 7.13 -7.52 9.85
CA MET A 301 6.40 -7.02 8.68
C MET A 301 6.31 -8.05 7.54
N GLY A 302 6.80 -9.27 7.76
CA GLY A 302 6.94 -10.30 6.72
C GLY A 302 8.35 -10.37 6.15
N GLN A 303 8.50 -11.07 5.02
CA GLN A 303 9.78 -11.32 4.37
C GLN A 303 9.85 -10.58 3.03
N PRO A 304 10.86 -9.72 2.79
CA PRO A 304 11.02 -9.05 1.51
C PRO A 304 11.54 -10.01 0.44
N GLU A 305 11.22 -9.73 -0.82
CA GLU A 305 11.81 -10.42 -1.97
C GLU A 305 13.35 -10.33 -1.90
N GLY A 306 14.05 -11.46 -2.03
CA GLY A 306 15.51 -11.51 -1.89
C GLY A 306 16.06 -11.46 -0.46
N GLY A 307 15.20 -11.34 0.57
CA GLY A 307 15.61 -11.33 1.99
C GLY A 307 16.22 -10.01 2.47
N PHE A 308 16.68 -10.01 3.72
CA PHE A 308 17.23 -8.81 4.37
C PHE A 308 18.74 -8.65 4.15
N PRO A 309 19.27 -7.42 4.03
CA PRO A 309 20.70 -7.16 4.10
C PRO A 309 21.27 -7.55 5.48
N LYS A 310 22.08 -8.61 5.53
CA LYS A 310 22.50 -9.28 6.78
C LYS A 310 23.24 -8.37 7.76
N GLU A 311 24.17 -7.56 7.28
CA GLU A 311 24.97 -6.67 8.15
C GLU A 311 24.10 -5.58 8.79
N LEU A 312 23.18 -5.02 8.02
CA LEU A 312 22.25 -4.01 8.50
C LEU A 312 21.21 -4.62 9.46
N GLN A 313 20.72 -5.83 9.18
CA GLN A 313 19.85 -6.57 10.09
C GLN A 313 20.54 -6.82 11.44
N ALA A 314 21.79 -7.29 11.43
CA ALA A 314 22.56 -7.52 12.65
C ALA A 314 22.81 -6.21 13.44
N LEU A 315 23.11 -5.11 12.75
CA LEU A 315 23.28 -3.79 13.37
C LEU A 315 22.02 -3.33 14.11
N VAL A 316 20.85 -3.46 13.46
CA VAL A 316 19.57 -3.00 14.00
C VAL A 316 19.12 -3.88 15.17
N LEU A 317 19.24 -5.20 15.05
CA LEU A 317 18.73 -6.16 16.02
C LEU A 317 19.66 -6.38 17.24
N LYS A 318 20.95 -6.04 17.13
CA LYS A 318 21.91 -6.10 18.25
C LYS A 318 21.92 -7.45 18.99
N GLY A 319 21.83 -8.55 18.24
CA GLY A 319 21.81 -9.91 18.77
C GLY A 319 20.43 -10.47 19.10
N GLU A 320 19.35 -9.70 18.88
CA GLU A 320 18.00 -10.26 18.86
C GLU A 320 17.81 -11.16 17.62
N GLU A 321 17.24 -12.35 17.83
CA GLU A 321 16.99 -13.32 16.76
C GLU A 321 15.81 -12.89 15.87
N PRO A 322 15.99 -12.74 14.54
CA PRO A 322 14.91 -12.45 13.62
C PRO A 322 14.02 -13.67 13.39
N ILE A 323 12.77 -13.43 12.98
CA ILE A 323 11.82 -14.46 12.59
C ILE A 323 11.74 -14.56 11.06
N THR A 324 11.53 -15.79 10.56
CA THR A 324 11.32 -16.08 9.12
C THR A 324 9.95 -16.68 8.82
N VAL A 325 9.18 -16.97 9.87
CA VAL A 325 7.80 -17.48 9.80
C VAL A 325 6.81 -16.31 9.71
N ARG A 326 5.54 -16.61 9.44
CA ARG A 326 4.50 -15.58 9.42
C ARG A 326 4.30 -15.04 10.84
N PRO A 327 4.37 -13.71 11.07
CA PRO A 327 4.31 -13.16 12.43
C PRO A 327 3.10 -13.61 13.25
N GLY A 328 1.94 -13.78 12.61
CA GLY A 328 0.72 -14.25 13.27
C GLY A 328 0.81 -15.66 13.89
N GLU A 329 1.74 -16.52 13.43
CA GLU A 329 1.97 -17.84 14.02
C GLU A 329 2.61 -17.77 15.41
N LEU A 330 3.25 -16.65 15.74
CA LEU A 330 3.95 -16.43 17.00
C LEU A 330 3.16 -15.57 17.97
N LEU A 331 2.11 -14.90 17.49
CA LEU A 331 1.29 -14.01 18.30
C LEU A 331 0.20 -14.83 19.02
N PRO A 332 0.09 -14.72 20.36
CA PRO A 332 -1.00 -15.38 21.07
C PRO A 332 -2.34 -14.82 20.62
N SER A 333 -3.36 -15.67 20.56
CA SER A 333 -4.72 -15.24 20.27
C SER A 333 -5.16 -14.13 21.22
N GLU A 334 -5.85 -13.12 20.68
CA GLU A 334 -6.42 -12.04 21.47
C GLU A 334 -7.60 -12.55 22.30
N ASP A 335 -7.70 -12.10 23.55
CA ASP A 335 -8.78 -12.51 24.47
C ASP A 335 -9.95 -11.51 24.38
N PHE A 336 -10.90 -11.80 23.49
CA PHE A 336 -12.07 -10.96 23.25
C PHE A 336 -12.99 -10.83 24.47
N ASP A 337 -13.10 -11.87 25.31
CA ASP A 337 -13.93 -11.83 26.52
C ASP A 337 -13.33 -10.88 27.56
N LYS A 338 -11.99 -10.90 27.70
CA LYS A 338 -11.26 -9.97 28.55
C LYS A 338 -11.40 -8.54 28.06
N ILE A 339 -11.29 -8.29 26.75
CA ILE A 339 -11.54 -6.96 26.16
C ILE A 339 -12.97 -6.52 26.46
N GLY A 340 -13.96 -7.38 26.21
CA GLY A 340 -15.38 -7.08 26.46
C GLY A 340 -15.64 -6.73 27.94
N THR A 341 -15.07 -7.50 28.86
CA THR A 341 -15.15 -7.24 30.31
C THR A 341 -14.52 -5.90 30.67
N TYR A 342 -13.32 -5.63 30.16
CA TYR A 342 -12.62 -4.37 30.40
C TYR A 342 -13.42 -3.15 29.88
N LEU A 343 -13.93 -3.21 28.65
CA LEU A 343 -14.71 -2.13 28.06
C LEU A 343 -15.99 -1.86 28.87
N LYS A 344 -16.68 -2.93 29.29
CA LYS A 344 -17.87 -2.84 30.13
C LYS A 344 -17.57 -2.21 31.49
N ASP A 345 -16.52 -2.66 32.16
CA ASP A 345 -16.20 -2.22 33.51
C ASP A 345 -15.63 -0.81 33.53
N LYS A 346 -14.80 -0.44 32.55
CA LYS A 346 -14.16 0.88 32.47
C LYS A 346 -15.11 1.95 31.94
N TYR A 347 -15.80 1.68 30.84
CA TYR A 347 -16.59 2.68 30.10
C TYR A 347 -18.11 2.56 30.32
N LYS A 348 -18.56 1.57 31.11
CA LYS A 348 -19.95 1.43 31.58
C LYS A 348 -21.00 1.28 30.46
N PHE A 349 -20.65 0.56 29.39
CA PHE A 349 -21.58 0.16 28.33
C PHE A 349 -21.44 -1.33 28.00
N THR A 350 -22.39 -1.92 27.27
CA THR A 350 -22.27 -3.31 26.79
C THR A 350 -21.61 -3.29 25.40
N PRO A 351 -20.35 -3.72 25.26
CA PRO A 351 -19.67 -3.71 23.97
C PRO A 351 -20.24 -4.79 23.05
N CYS A 352 -20.42 -4.44 21.78
CA CYS A 352 -20.62 -5.42 20.72
C CYS A 352 -19.26 -5.86 20.13
N MET A 353 -19.26 -6.84 19.24
CA MET A 353 -18.03 -7.35 18.64
C MET A 353 -17.26 -6.27 17.86
N LYS A 354 -17.96 -5.33 17.22
CA LYS A 354 -17.32 -4.17 16.58
C LYS A 354 -16.50 -3.32 17.55
N ASP A 355 -17.00 -3.11 18.77
CA ASP A 355 -16.29 -2.35 19.79
C ASP A 355 -15.05 -3.11 20.27
N ILE A 356 -15.19 -4.43 20.46
CA ILE A 356 -14.11 -5.32 20.91
C ILE A 356 -12.99 -5.37 19.87
N ILE A 357 -13.32 -5.55 18.59
CA ILE A 357 -12.31 -5.58 17.51
C ILE A 357 -11.68 -4.21 17.31
N SER A 358 -12.47 -3.13 17.38
CA SER A 358 -11.93 -1.77 17.30
C SER A 358 -10.88 -1.54 18.38
N TYR A 359 -11.18 -1.96 19.63
CA TYR A 359 -10.23 -1.91 20.74
C TYR A 359 -9.01 -2.83 20.54
N ALA A 360 -9.19 -4.05 20.02
CA ALA A 360 -8.09 -4.97 19.73
C ALA A 360 -7.12 -4.40 18.68
N LEU A 361 -7.64 -3.68 17.68
CA LEU A 361 -6.85 -3.03 16.65
C LEU A 361 -6.17 -1.75 17.15
N TYR A 362 -6.90 -0.97 17.96
CA TYR A 362 -6.56 0.37 18.40
C TYR A 362 -6.98 0.60 19.87
N PRO A 363 -6.22 0.10 20.86
CA PRO A 363 -6.63 0.19 22.26
C PRO A 363 -6.56 1.59 22.86
N ASP A 364 -5.74 2.48 22.26
CA ASP A 364 -5.49 3.84 22.77
C ASP A 364 -6.32 4.93 22.06
N VAL A 365 -6.81 4.65 20.84
CA VAL A 365 -7.63 5.57 20.02
C VAL A 365 -9.09 5.31 20.35
#